data_AF-G3N730-F1
#
_entry.id   AF-G3N730-F1
#
_cell.length_a   1.000
_cell.length_b   1.000
_cell.length_c   1.000
_cell.angle_alpha   90.00
_cell.angle_beta   90.00
_cell.angle_gamma   90.00
#
_symmetry.space_group_name_H-M   'P 1'
#
loop_
_entity.id
_entity.type
_entity.pdbx_description
1 polymer ?
#
loop_
_entity_poly.entity_id
_entity_poly.type
_entity_poly.pdbx_seq_one_letter_code
_entity_poly.pdbx_strand_id
1 'polypeptide(L)'
;MTANEDQEMELEALRSIYEGDECFKEISSVSFQFRIGALEDKNAFILDLTWPEMYPETAPQISLDAFFNNRISAETKQLILSKLEEQVEANLGTAMMYTLFEWAKENQESLMENHKPVVTAVTSSSDATSATSTAKKREKKEHLTKSQKRKIISKTDNKGELPRGWNWIDVIKVASEQNGRKRR
;
A
#
# COMPACT_ATOMS: atom_id res chain seq x y z
N MET A 1 -14.18 -18.25 29.62
CA MET A 1 -12.81 -17.76 29.41
C MET A 1 -12.91 -16.27 29.31
N THR A 2 -11.90 -15.54 29.78
CA THR A 2 -11.85 -14.09 29.55
C THR A 2 -11.35 -13.84 28.12
N ALA A 3 -11.78 -12.76 27.47
CA ALA A 3 -11.37 -12.41 26.11
C ALA A 3 -9.84 -12.46 25.92
N ASN A 4 -9.08 -12.13 26.96
CA ASN A 4 -7.61 -12.19 26.95
C ASN A 4 -7.06 -13.62 26.92
N GLU A 5 -7.64 -14.57 27.68
CA GLU A 5 -7.23 -15.98 27.64
C GLU A 5 -7.50 -16.59 26.25
N ASP A 6 -8.65 -16.27 25.65
CA ASP A 6 -9.01 -16.76 24.31
C ASP A 6 -8.08 -16.20 23.23
N GLN A 7 -7.71 -14.93 23.34
CA GLN A 7 -6.70 -14.29 22.48
C GLN A 7 -5.33 -14.93 22.61
N GLU A 8 -4.85 -15.18 23.83
CA GLU A 8 -3.54 -15.80 24.08
C GLU A 8 -3.48 -17.23 23.50
N MET A 9 -4.54 -18.02 23.71
CA MET A 9 -4.64 -19.37 23.14
C MET A 9 -4.67 -19.36 21.61
N GLU A 10 -5.45 -18.46 21.00
CA GLU A 10 -5.47 -18.33 19.53
C GLU A 10 -4.12 -17.85 18.98
N LEU A 11 -3.46 -16.92 19.66
CA LEU A 11 -2.16 -16.41 19.24
C LEU A 11 -1.09 -17.50 19.26
N GLU A 12 -1.06 -18.34 20.31
CA GLU A 12 -0.15 -19.48 20.37
C GLU A 12 -0.43 -20.49 19.25
N ALA A 13 -1.70 -20.77 18.98
CA ALA A 13 -2.11 -21.64 17.88
C ALA A 13 -1.66 -21.07 16.52
N LEU A 14 -1.88 -19.78 16.27
CA LEU A 14 -1.46 -19.10 15.03
C LEU A 14 0.06 -19.18 14.84
N ARG A 15 0.84 -18.95 15.90
CA ARG A 15 2.31 -19.06 15.85
C ARG A 15 2.76 -20.47 15.51
N SER A 16 2.08 -21.49 16.02
CA SER A 16 2.39 -22.89 15.72
C SER A 16 1.98 -23.28 14.30
N ILE A 17 0.82 -22.82 13.82
CA ILE A 17 0.32 -23.15 12.47
C ILE A 17 1.19 -22.50 11.40
N TYR A 18 1.56 -21.23 11.59
CA TYR A 18 2.30 -20.44 10.61
C TYR A 18 3.81 -20.37 10.93
N GLU A 19 4.33 -21.30 11.73
CA GLU A 19 5.75 -21.39 12.02
C GLU A 19 6.56 -21.58 10.71
N GLY A 20 7.40 -20.61 10.38
CA GLY A 20 8.21 -20.63 9.16
C GLY A 20 7.48 -20.21 7.88
N ASP A 21 6.20 -19.79 7.96
CA ASP A 21 5.49 -19.21 6.81
C ASP A 21 5.83 -17.72 6.65
N GLU A 22 6.47 -17.36 5.54
CA GLU A 22 6.81 -15.97 5.22
C GLU A 22 5.59 -15.08 4.89
N CYS A 23 4.44 -15.71 4.61
CA CYS A 23 3.20 -14.99 4.31
C CYS A 23 2.55 -14.41 5.56
N PHE A 24 2.75 -15.05 6.72
CA PHE A 24 2.23 -14.58 8.00
C PHE A 24 3.27 -13.73 8.73
N LYS A 25 2.83 -12.58 9.24
CA LYS A 25 3.65 -11.67 10.03
C LYS A 25 2.87 -11.20 11.24
N GLU A 26 3.39 -11.49 12.42
CA GLU A 26 2.94 -10.87 13.65
C GLU A 26 3.57 -9.47 13.76
N ILE A 27 2.74 -8.42 13.68
CA ILE A 27 3.20 -7.03 13.87
C ILE A 27 3.26 -6.72 15.37
N SER A 28 2.25 -7.20 16.12
CA SER A 28 2.16 -7.14 17.57
C SER A 28 1.28 -8.29 18.08
N SER A 29 1.17 -8.44 19.40
CA SER A 29 0.35 -9.48 20.03
C SER A 29 -1.15 -9.40 19.70
N VAL A 30 -1.61 -8.29 19.11
CA VAL A 30 -3.01 -8.09 18.71
C VAL A 30 -3.13 -7.65 17.25
N SER A 31 -2.04 -7.60 16.47
CA SER A 31 -2.08 -7.16 15.08
C SER A 31 -1.24 -8.04 14.19
N PHE A 32 -1.86 -8.51 13.13
CA PHE A 32 -1.34 -9.55 12.25
C PHE A 32 -1.48 -9.11 10.81
N GLN A 33 -0.51 -9.51 10.01
CA GLN A 33 -0.49 -9.27 8.59
C GLN A 33 -0.34 -10.61 7.87
N PHE A 34 -1.21 -10.88 6.91
CA PHE A 34 -1.16 -12.12 6.13
C PHE A 34 -1.22 -11.82 4.63
N ARG A 35 -0.23 -12.34 3.90
CA ARG A 35 -0.17 -12.21 2.44
C ARG A 35 -0.88 -13.39 1.79
N ILE A 36 -1.86 -13.08 0.96
CA ILE A 36 -2.57 -14.05 0.14
C ILE A 36 -2.00 -13.98 -1.28
N GLY A 37 -1.60 -15.14 -1.80
CA GLY A 37 -0.93 -15.28 -3.09
C GLY A 37 0.59 -15.06 -3.02
N ALA A 38 1.28 -15.42 -4.11
CA ALA A 38 2.70 -15.22 -4.25
C ALA A 38 3.05 -13.74 -4.53
N LEU A 39 4.29 -13.34 -4.25
CA LEU A 39 4.73 -11.95 -4.44
C LEU A 39 4.61 -11.47 -5.89
N GLU A 40 4.75 -12.39 -6.85
CA GLU A 40 4.67 -12.12 -8.29
C GLU A 40 3.23 -12.18 -8.83
N ASP A 41 2.26 -12.62 -8.02
CA ASP A 41 0.89 -12.75 -8.46
C ASP A 41 0.22 -11.37 -8.56
N LYS A 42 -0.37 -11.11 -9.72
CA LYS A 42 -1.23 -9.93 -9.94
C LYS A 42 -2.41 -9.93 -8.97
N ASN A 43 -2.83 -11.13 -8.61
CA ASN A 43 -3.93 -11.40 -7.70
C ASN A 43 -3.50 -11.60 -6.24
N ALA A 44 -2.27 -11.21 -5.88
CA ALA A 44 -1.89 -11.19 -4.48
C ALA A 44 -2.36 -9.92 -3.78
N PHE A 45 -2.71 -10.05 -2.50
CA PHE A 45 -3.03 -8.94 -1.61
C PHE A 45 -2.62 -9.27 -0.17
N ILE A 46 -2.56 -8.25 0.67
CA ILE A 46 -2.18 -8.37 2.08
C ILE A 46 -3.37 -7.97 2.95
N LEU A 47 -3.74 -8.82 3.90
CA LEU A 47 -4.72 -8.51 4.93
C LEU A 47 -4.00 -8.06 6.19
N ASP A 48 -4.46 -6.94 6.74
CA ASP A 48 -4.05 -6.46 8.06
C ASP A 48 -5.25 -6.61 9.00
N LEU A 49 -5.09 -7.38 10.08
CA LEU A 49 -6.13 -7.61 11.08
C LEU A 49 -5.64 -7.21 12.46
N THR A 50 -6.52 -6.56 13.23
CA THR A 50 -6.26 -6.16 14.61
C THR A 50 -7.38 -6.64 15.52
N TRP A 51 -7.01 -7.26 16.64
CA TRP A 51 -7.94 -7.65 17.69
C TRP A 51 -8.34 -6.43 18.53
N PRO A 52 -9.65 -6.13 18.67
CA PRO A 52 -10.13 -5.27 19.73
C PRO A 52 -10.03 -5.95 21.10
N GLU A 53 -10.18 -5.17 22.17
CA GLU A 53 -10.13 -5.64 23.56
C GLU A 53 -11.14 -6.75 23.87
N MET A 54 -12.31 -6.73 23.22
CA MET A 54 -13.39 -7.71 23.42
C MET A 54 -13.40 -8.84 22.38
N TYR A 55 -12.37 -8.99 21.55
CA TYR A 55 -12.29 -10.13 20.64
C TYR A 55 -12.09 -11.45 21.43
N PRO A 56 -12.74 -12.58 21.07
CA PRO A 56 -13.55 -12.81 19.86
C PRO A 56 -15.05 -12.47 19.97
N GLU A 57 -15.52 -11.93 21.11
CA GLU A 57 -16.92 -11.49 21.24
C GLU A 57 -17.25 -10.36 20.25
N THR A 58 -16.27 -9.51 19.96
CA THR A 58 -16.36 -8.49 18.89
C THR A 58 -15.50 -8.83 17.69
N ALA A 59 -15.99 -8.43 16.51
CA ALA A 59 -15.30 -8.54 15.24
C ALA A 59 -13.87 -7.96 15.27
N PRO A 60 -12.88 -8.63 14.67
CA PRO A 60 -11.57 -8.04 14.45
C PRO A 60 -11.67 -6.87 13.45
N GLN A 61 -10.79 -5.88 13.61
CA GLN A 61 -10.68 -4.79 12.65
C GLN A 61 -9.86 -5.27 11.45
N ILE A 62 -10.49 -5.36 10.28
CA ILE A 62 -9.86 -5.79 9.03
C ILE A 62 -9.55 -4.57 8.17
N SER A 63 -8.34 -4.47 7.63
CA SER A 63 -7.95 -3.41 6.71
C SER A 63 -7.10 -3.94 5.53
N LEU A 64 -7.19 -3.21 4.42
CA LEU A 64 -6.49 -3.51 3.15
C LEU A 64 -5.58 -2.34 2.74
N ASP A 65 -5.08 -1.60 3.72
CA ASP A 65 -4.34 -0.34 3.52
C ASP A 65 -2.83 -0.52 3.35
N ALA A 66 -2.33 -1.76 3.47
CA ALA A 66 -0.97 -2.12 3.09
C ALA A 66 -0.60 -1.53 1.72
N PHE A 67 0.58 -0.91 1.63
CA PHE A 67 1.10 -0.31 0.38
C PHE A 67 1.07 -1.27 -0.82
N PHE A 68 1.23 -2.57 -0.57
CA PHE A 68 1.16 -3.63 -1.57
C PHE A 68 -0.20 -3.66 -2.31
N ASN A 69 -1.28 -3.29 -1.62
CA ASN A 69 -2.65 -3.29 -2.12
C ASN A 69 -2.99 -2.02 -2.91
N ASN A 70 -2.07 -1.06 -3.09
CA ASN A 70 -2.33 0.16 -3.86
C ASN A 70 -2.64 -0.11 -5.34
N ARG A 71 -2.30 -1.29 -5.83
CA ARG A 71 -2.67 -1.77 -7.18
C ARG A 71 -4.12 -2.24 -7.29
N ILE A 72 -4.80 -2.41 -6.16
CA ILE A 72 -6.18 -2.91 -6.05
C ILE A 72 -7.13 -1.72 -6.02
N SER A 73 -8.15 -1.75 -6.86
CA SER A 73 -9.17 -0.70 -6.88
C SER A 73 -9.94 -0.66 -5.57
N ALA A 74 -10.45 0.51 -5.20
CA ALA A 74 -11.28 0.67 -4.00
C ALA A 74 -12.52 -0.24 -4.05
N GLU A 75 -13.12 -0.41 -5.22
CA GLU A 75 -14.27 -1.31 -5.43
C GLU A 75 -13.92 -2.77 -5.08
N THR A 76 -12.77 -3.28 -5.55
CA THR A 76 -12.34 -4.64 -5.21
C THR A 76 -11.99 -4.76 -3.72
N LYS A 77 -11.36 -3.75 -3.12
CA LYS A 77 -11.10 -3.75 -1.66
C LYS A 77 -12.40 -3.81 -0.86
N GLN A 78 -13.41 -3.04 -1.25
CA GLN A 78 -14.72 -3.05 -0.59
C GLN A 78 -15.41 -4.40 -0.74
N LEU A 79 -15.32 -5.03 -1.92
CA LEU A 79 -15.85 -6.39 -2.13
C LEU A 79 -15.18 -7.40 -1.18
N ILE A 80 -13.86 -7.36 -1.08
CA ILE A 80 -13.09 -8.25 -0.19
C ILE A 80 -13.52 -8.04 1.27
N LEU A 81 -13.59 -6.79 1.73
CA LEU A 81 -14.02 -6.47 3.10
C LEU A 81 -15.45 -6.94 3.36
N SER A 82 -16.38 -6.67 2.45
CA SER A 82 -17.77 -7.11 2.60
C SER A 82 -17.90 -8.63 2.70
N LYS A 83 -17.09 -9.38 1.95
CA LYS A 83 -17.08 -10.84 2.02
C LYS A 83 -16.40 -11.39 3.27
N LEU A 84 -15.34 -10.73 3.74
CA LEU A 84 -14.72 -11.08 5.02
C LEU A 84 -15.65 -10.77 6.20
N GLU A 85 -16.39 -9.67 6.16
CA GLU A 85 -17.40 -9.33 7.17
C GLU A 85 -18.49 -10.41 7.28
N GLU A 86 -18.94 -10.99 6.16
CA GLU A 86 -19.86 -12.15 6.18
C GLU A 86 -19.26 -13.35 6.94
N GLN A 87 -17.94 -13.60 6.79
CA GLN A 87 -17.25 -14.67 7.52
C GLN A 87 -17.04 -14.33 8.99
N VAL A 88 -16.75 -13.07 9.31
CA VAL A 88 -16.61 -12.61 10.69
C VAL A 88 -17.91 -12.82 11.44
N GLU A 89 -19.04 -12.37 10.90
CA GLU A 89 -20.35 -12.49 11.54
C GLU A 89 -20.72 -13.96 11.82
N ALA A 90 -20.38 -14.86 10.90
CA ALA A 90 -20.63 -16.30 11.05
C ALA A 90 -19.77 -16.97 12.15
N ASN A 91 -18.63 -16.38 12.52
CA ASN A 91 -17.68 -16.95 13.47
C ASN A 91 -17.54 -16.12 14.77
N LEU A 92 -18.39 -15.11 14.98
CA LEU A 92 -18.39 -14.30 16.21
C LEU A 92 -18.52 -15.16 17.47
N GLY A 93 -17.78 -14.75 18.51
CA GLY A 93 -17.71 -15.48 19.77
C GLY A 93 -16.77 -16.68 19.76
N THR A 94 -16.02 -16.91 18.66
CA THR A 94 -15.00 -17.96 18.56
C THR A 94 -13.72 -17.45 17.90
N ALA A 95 -12.60 -18.13 18.15
CA ALA A 95 -11.32 -17.88 17.49
C ALA A 95 -11.47 -18.06 15.96
N MET A 96 -11.30 -16.98 15.20
CA MET A 96 -11.64 -16.93 13.77
C MET A 96 -10.50 -16.54 12.83
N MET A 97 -9.31 -16.17 13.34
CA MET A 97 -8.20 -15.66 12.52
C MET A 97 -7.74 -16.67 11.49
N TYR A 98 -7.50 -17.91 11.92
CA TYR A 98 -7.11 -19.00 11.02
C TYR A 98 -8.17 -19.22 9.93
N THR A 99 -9.45 -19.25 10.34
CA THR A 99 -10.58 -19.40 9.42
C THR A 99 -10.62 -18.27 8.39
N LEU A 100 -10.44 -17.01 8.81
CA LEU A 100 -10.41 -15.86 7.91
C LEU A 100 -9.24 -15.94 6.92
N PHE A 101 -8.05 -16.31 7.38
CA PHE A 101 -6.87 -16.45 6.52
C PHE A 101 -7.03 -17.54 5.48
N GLU A 102 -7.45 -18.73 5.89
CA GLU A 102 -7.61 -19.84 4.95
C GLU A 102 -8.77 -19.57 3.99
N TRP A 103 -9.89 -19.04 4.47
CA TRP A 103 -11.00 -18.67 3.61
C TRP A 103 -10.59 -17.65 2.55
N ALA A 104 -9.87 -16.60 2.94
CA ALA A 104 -9.43 -15.57 2.00
C ALA A 104 -8.41 -16.10 0.98
N LYS A 105 -7.58 -17.06 1.38
CA LYS A 105 -6.63 -17.76 0.51
C LYS A 105 -7.33 -18.68 -0.49
N GLU A 106 -8.32 -19.46 -0.04
CA GLU A 106 -9.13 -20.33 -0.91
C GLU A 106 -9.98 -19.52 -1.91
N ASN A 107 -10.46 -18.35 -1.50
CA ASN A 107 -11.33 -17.50 -2.30
C ASN A 107 -10.57 -16.41 -3.09
N GLN A 108 -9.24 -16.44 -3.10
CA GLN A 108 -8.39 -15.42 -3.72
C GLN A 108 -8.81 -15.10 -5.17
N GLU A 109 -9.06 -16.13 -5.99
CA GLU A 109 -9.43 -15.95 -7.40
C GLU A 109 -10.78 -15.24 -7.55
N SER A 110 -11.79 -15.63 -6.75
CA SER A 110 -13.12 -15.01 -6.77
C SER A 110 -13.08 -13.57 -6.27
N LEU A 111 -12.34 -13.33 -5.19
CA LEU A 111 -12.15 -12.01 -4.60
C LEU A 111 -11.49 -11.02 -5.58
N MET A 112 -10.67 -11.54 -6.50
CA MET A 112 -9.93 -10.75 -7.47
C MET A 112 -10.44 -10.88 -8.91
N GLU A 113 -11.59 -11.52 -9.12
CA GLU A 113 -12.16 -11.77 -10.46
C GLU A 113 -12.40 -10.46 -11.24
N ASN A 114 -12.87 -9.42 -10.55
CA ASN A 114 -13.15 -8.11 -11.15
C ASN A 114 -11.95 -7.15 -11.12
N HIS A 115 -10.78 -7.60 -10.66
CA HIS A 115 -9.60 -6.76 -10.53
C HIS A 115 -9.10 -6.33 -11.91
N LYS A 116 -9.21 -5.03 -12.19
CA LYS A 116 -8.48 -4.37 -13.28
C LYS A 116 -7.31 -3.62 -12.65
N PRO A 117 -6.06 -3.84 -13.09
CA PRO A 117 -4.92 -3.15 -12.51
C PRO A 117 -5.10 -1.63 -12.68
N VAL A 118 -5.24 -0.93 -11.56
CA VAL A 118 -5.33 0.53 -11.55
C VAL A 118 -3.93 1.06 -11.83
N VAL A 119 -3.70 1.57 -13.03
CA VAL A 119 -2.52 2.39 -13.32
C VAL A 119 -2.77 3.75 -12.69
N THR A 120 -2.33 3.94 -11.44
CA THR A 120 -2.30 5.26 -10.81
C THR A 120 -1.23 6.10 -11.50
N ALA A 121 -1.61 6.73 -12.61
CA ALA A 121 -0.90 7.87 -13.14
C ALA A 121 -1.04 9.00 -12.10
N VAL A 122 0.04 9.26 -11.35
CA VAL A 122 0.15 10.43 -10.48
C VAL A 122 -0.09 11.67 -11.33
N THR A 123 -1.33 12.15 -11.30
CA THR A 123 -1.75 13.43 -11.87
C THR A 123 -1.99 14.34 -10.68
N SER A 124 -0.91 14.97 -10.24
CA SER A 124 -0.99 16.19 -9.45
C SER A 124 -1.66 17.25 -10.31
N SER A 125 -2.94 17.54 -10.07
CA SER A 125 -3.59 18.79 -10.49
C SER A 125 -4.83 19.03 -9.64
N SER A 126 -4.62 19.75 -8.55
CA SER A 126 -5.49 20.85 -8.15
C SER A 126 -5.90 21.67 -9.38
N ASP A 127 -7.19 21.82 -9.66
CA ASP A 127 -7.92 23.07 -9.43
C ASP A 127 -9.35 22.99 -9.96
N ALA A 128 -10.25 23.69 -9.28
CA ALA A 128 -11.63 23.84 -9.65
C ALA A 128 -11.81 24.84 -10.82
N THR A 129 -13.01 24.78 -11.41
CA THR A 129 -13.75 25.87 -12.09
C THR A 129 -13.88 25.80 -13.62
N SER A 130 -15.08 25.38 -14.04
CA SER A 130 -15.95 25.88 -15.13
C SER A 130 -15.34 26.68 -16.30
N ALA A 131 -15.52 26.19 -17.53
CA ALA A 131 -16.36 26.84 -18.56
C ALA A 131 -16.21 26.19 -19.96
N THR A 132 -17.34 26.21 -20.66
CA THR A 132 -17.68 25.80 -22.04
C THR A 132 -16.73 26.23 -23.17
N SER A 133 -16.55 25.38 -24.20
CA SER A 133 -16.92 25.62 -25.62
C SER A 133 -16.02 24.94 -26.69
N THR A 134 -16.69 24.28 -27.65
CA THR A 134 -16.43 24.14 -29.11
C THR A 134 -15.08 23.63 -29.68
N ALA A 135 -15.15 22.43 -30.29
CA ALA A 135 -14.64 21.98 -31.60
C ALA A 135 -13.27 22.45 -32.16
N LYS A 136 -12.35 21.49 -32.43
CA LYS A 136 -11.76 21.14 -33.77
C LYS A 136 -10.53 20.19 -33.69
N LYS A 137 -10.59 19.13 -34.50
CA LYS A 137 -9.55 18.37 -35.27
C LYS A 137 -8.06 18.35 -34.80
N ARG A 138 -7.59 17.11 -34.52
CA ARG A 138 -6.25 16.46 -34.66
C ARG A 138 -4.98 17.23 -34.23
N GLU A 139 -4.18 16.62 -33.35
CA GLU A 139 -2.82 16.10 -33.65
C GLU A 139 -2.21 15.35 -32.46
N LYS A 140 -1.56 14.20 -32.73
CA LYS A 140 -0.82 13.40 -31.75
C LYS A 140 0.34 14.24 -31.21
N LYS A 141 0.27 14.66 -29.94
CA LYS A 141 1.46 15.13 -29.23
C LYS A 141 2.40 13.95 -29.03
N GLU A 142 3.53 13.98 -29.72
CA GLU A 142 4.62 13.01 -29.60
C GLU A 142 5.03 12.87 -28.14
N HIS A 143 4.74 11.71 -27.58
CA HIS A 143 5.20 11.36 -26.26
C HIS A 143 6.70 11.05 -26.35
N LEU A 144 7.54 12.04 -26.02
CA LEU A 144 8.99 11.84 -26.03
C LEU A 144 9.37 10.64 -25.16
N THR A 145 10.05 9.68 -25.77
CA THR A 145 10.47 8.45 -25.10
C THR A 145 11.49 8.75 -24.00
N LYS A 146 11.57 7.86 -23.00
CA LYS A 146 12.46 7.96 -21.83
C LYS A 146 13.93 8.24 -22.22
N SER A 147 14.35 7.81 -23.40
CA SER A 147 15.68 8.08 -23.98
C SER A 147 15.83 9.55 -24.44
N GLN A 148 14.81 10.11 -25.09
CA GLN A 148 14.81 11.52 -25.52
C GLN A 148 14.85 12.47 -24.33
N LYS A 149 14.12 12.17 -23.24
CA LYS A 149 14.18 12.97 -21.99
C LYS A 149 15.58 12.95 -21.36
N ARG A 150 16.27 11.80 -21.34
CA ARG A 150 17.66 11.70 -20.86
C ARG A 150 18.63 12.56 -21.67
N LYS A 151 18.48 12.58 -23.00
CA LYS A 151 19.36 13.32 -23.92
C LYS A 151 19.22 14.84 -23.79
N ILE A 152 18.05 15.33 -23.36
CA ILE A 152 17.81 16.75 -23.10
C ILE A 152 18.47 17.18 -21.78
N ILE A 153 18.44 16.33 -20.75
CA ILE A 153 19.08 16.59 -19.44
C ILE A 153 20.61 16.53 -19.52
N SER A 154 21.18 15.76 -20.43
CA SER A 154 22.64 15.69 -20.62
C SER A 154 23.23 16.86 -21.41
N LYS A 155 22.43 17.85 -21.80
CA LYS A 155 22.91 18.97 -22.59
C LYS A 155 23.46 20.05 -21.66
N THR A 156 24.78 20.00 -21.45
CA THR A 156 25.56 21.00 -20.72
C THR A 156 25.42 22.37 -21.40
N ASP A 157 25.24 23.43 -20.60
CA ASP A 157 25.15 24.81 -21.09
C ASP A 157 26.43 25.24 -21.81
N ASN A 158 26.34 26.29 -22.65
CA ASN A 158 27.44 26.87 -23.44
C ASN A 158 28.62 27.44 -22.61
N LYS A 159 28.64 27.20 -21.30
CA LYS A 159 29.69 27.57 -20.34
C LYS A 159 30.33 26.36 -19.65
N GLY A 160 29.94 25.13 -20.00
CA GLY A 160 30.52 23.90 -19.44
C GLY A 160 30.06 23.56 -18.02
N GLU A 161 29.18 24.38 -17.42
CA GLU A 161 28.69 24.17 -16.06
C GLU A 161 27.36 23.40 -16.08
N LEU A 162 27.26 22.41 -15.20
CA LEU A 162 26.04 21.62 -14.98
C LEU A 162 25.12 22.37 -14.01
N PRO A 163 23.79 22.29 -14.17
CA PRO A 163 22.86 23.04 -13.34
C PRO A 163 23.05 22.70 -11.85
N ARG A 164 22.96 23.73 -11.00
CA ARG A 164 22.96 23.57 -9.53
C ARG A 164 21.93 22.52 -9.14
N GLY A 165 22.34 21.55 -8.33
CA GLY A 165 21.53 20.37 -7.97
C GLY A 165 21.80 19.12 -8.81
N TRP A 166 22.73 19.14 -9.77
CA TRP A 166 23.19 17.93 -10.47
C TRP A 166 24.04 17.01 -9.58
N ASN A 167 24.74 17.56 -8.59
CA ASN A 167 25.47 16.82 -7.57
C ASN A 167 24.94 17.17 -6.17
N TRP A 168 24.44 16.16 -5.46
CA TRP A 168 23.89 16.27 -4.09
C TRP A 168 24.88 16.80 -3.04
N ILE A 169 26.17 16.79 -3.35
CA ILE A 169 27.25 17.29 -2.47
C ILE A 169 27.28 18.83 -2.37
N ASP A 170 26.74 19.57 -3.36
CA ASP A 170 26.77 21.05 -3.37
C ASP A 170 25.84 21.69 -2.33
N VAL A 171 24.83 20.96 -1.84
CA VAL A 171 23.86 21.45 -0.86
C VAL A 171 24.50 21.62 0.54
N ILE A 172 25.54 20.86 0.83
CA ILE A 172 26.17 20.82 2.17
C ILE A 172 27.10 22.02 2.40
N LYS A 173 27.69 22.59 1.34
CA LYS A 173 28.71 23.66 1.47
C LYS A 173 28.14 25.02 1.84
N VAL A 174 26.87 25.30 1.52
CA VAL A 174 26.25 26.62 1.80
C VAL A 174 25.87 26.80 3.28
N ALA A 175 25.76 25.72 4.05
CA ALA A 175 25.31 25.79 5.44
C ALA A 175 26.42 26.09 6.48
N SER A 176 27.71 25.90 6.17
CA SER A 176 28.78 26.05 7.18
C SER A 176 29.37 27.46 7.30
N GLU A 177 29.07 28.39 6.39
CA GLU A 177 29.75 29.69 6.30
C GLU A 177 28.94 30.88 6.89
N GLN A 178 28.00 30.63 7.81
CA GLN A 178 27.30 31.70 8.53
C GLN A 178 27.49 31.73 10.06
N ASN A 179 28.28 30.82 10.66
CA ASN A 179 28.42 30.79 12.13
C ASN A 179 29.78 31.28 12.68
N GLY A 180 30.52 32.09 11.93
CA GLY A 180 31.90 32.49 12.29
C GLY A 180 32.19 33.99 12.39
N ARG A 181 31.19 34.89 12.46
CA ARG A 181 31.46 36.34 12.52
C ARG A 181 30.56 37.10 13.48
N LYS A 182 30.95 37.07 14.77
CA LYS A 182 30.97 38.21 15.71
C LYS A 182 31.10 37.69 17.14
N ARG A 183 32.25 37.89 17.79
CA ARG A 183 32.36 38.50 19.13
C ARG A 183 33.79 39.02 19.34
N ARG A 184 33.88 40.35 19.41
CA ARG A 184 34.94 41.22 19.97
C ARG A 184 36.35 41.14 19.40
#